data_AF-A0A8K0XHI9-F1
#
_entry.id   AF-A0A8K0XHI9-F1
#
_cell.length_a   1.000
_cell.length_b   1.000
_cell.length_c   1.000
_cell.angle_alpha   90.00
_cell.angle_beta   90.00
_cell.angle_gamma   90.00
#
_symmetry.space_group_name_H-M   'P 1'
#
loop_
_entity.id
_entity.type
_entity.pdbx_description
1 polymer ?
#
loop_
_entity_poly.entity_id
_entity_poly.type
_entity_poly.pdbx_seq_one_letter_code
_entity_poly.pdbx_strand_id
1 'polypeptide(L)'
;MNDSDSITELRKMIEQQSAMLEQQNARFEQQDAKLEQQITINHEFREDNRQLHEDNRQLREALAKEKANHADDIEALRQVTVSLIPLHLRVLLDLGRKKILDILNADSWEDLRGEKNVYHLTDVVMSGLAKVQSRPSRGAISFLCSYNNVRRQGNAAAHTAAEDEIREAVMSKPIDSQDRKFLEQIFSFIFLHPV
;
A
#
# COMPACT_ATOMS: atom_id res chain seq x y z
N MET A 1 30.37 23.26 92.72
CA MET A 1 29.83 23.06 91.37
C MET A 1 28.32 23.22 91.50
N ASN A 2 27.76 24.21 90.81
CA ASN A 2 26.50 24.87 91.14
C ASN A 2 25.27 24.12 90.60
N ASP A 3 24.27 23.88 91.45
CA ASP A 3 22.94 23.40 91.03
C ASP A 3 22.27 24.33 89.99
N SER A 4 22.65 25.60 89.98
CA SER A 4 22.22 26.58 88.98
C SER A 4 22.68 26.25 87.56
N ASP A 5 23.85 25.62 87.40
CA ASP A 5 24.39 25.28 86.08
C ASP A 5 23.66 24.07 85.49
N SER A 6 23.34 23.06 86.31
CA SER A 6 22.57 21.88 85.90
C SER A 6 21.12 22.19 85.54
N ILE A 7 20.46 23.11 86.25
CA ILE A 7 19.10 23.57 85.91
C ILE A 7 19.10 24.32 84.57
N THR A 8 20.14 25.12 84.30
CA THR A 8 20.29 25.87 83.05
C THR A 8 20.51 24.91 81.87
N GLU A 9 21.29 23.86 82.07
CA GLU A 9 21.56 22.83 81.06
C GLU A 9 20.31 21.98 80.73
N LEU A 10 19.51 21.62 81.75
CA LEU A 10 18.22 20.95 81.57
C LEU A 10 17.21 21.81 80.79
N ARG A 11 17.13 23.11 81.09
CA ARG A 11 16.26 24.04 80.33
C ARG A 11 16.67 24.12 78.86
N LYS A 12 17.97 24.19 78.58
CA LYS A 12 18.49 24.20 77.22
C LYS A 12 18.18 22.91 76.47
N MET A 13 18.27 21.75 77.13
CA MET A 13 17.87 20.47 76.52
C MET A 13 16.37 20.40 76.23
N ILE A 14 15.52 20.88 77.14
CA ILE A 14 14.05 20.93 76.93
C ILE A 14 13.71 21.85 75.76
N GLU A 15 14.35 23.00 75.66
CA GLU A 15 14.15 23.95 74.56
C GLU A 15 14.61 23.36 73.22
N GLN A 16 15.76 22.67 73.19
CA GLN A 16 16.25 21.95 72.02
C GLN A 16 15.31 20.81 71.60
N GLN A 17 14.80 20.02 72.55
CA GLN A 17 13.83 18.95 72.27
C GLN A 17 12.50 19.51 71.77
N SER A 18 12.02 20.61 72.34
CA SER A 18 10.78 21.27 71.90
C SER A 18 10.90 21.79 70.47
N ALA A 19 12.02 22.46 70.14
CA ALA A 19 12.29 22.91 68.78
C ALA A 19 12.43 21.75 67.78
N MET A 20 13.01 20.62 68.21
CA MET A 20 13.11 19.42 67.38
C MET A 20 11.75 18.78 67.11
N LEU A 21 10.88 18.72 68.12
CA LEU A 21 9.51 18.21 67.97
C LEU A 21 8.66 19.10 67.06
N GLU A 22 8.75 20.42 67.21
CA GLU A 22 8.09 21.36 66.30
C GLU A 22 8.57 21.18 64.85
N GLN A 23 9.88 21.02 64.64
CA GLN A 23 10.43 20.76 63.32
C GLN A 23 9.97 19.41 62.74
N GLN A 24 9.85 18.37 63.56
CA GLN A 24 9.34 17.07 63.12
C GLN A 24 7.86 17.14 62.75
N ASN A 25 7.03 17.80 63.57
CA ASN A 25 5.61 17.98 63.29
C ASN A 25 5.41 18.74 61.97
N ALA A 26 6.13 19.84 61.75
CA ALA A 26 6.06 20.58 60.49
C ALA A 26 6.48 19.73 59.27
N ARG A 27 7.43 18.79 59.44
CA ARG A 27 7.82 17.86 58.37
C ARG A 27 6.73 16.81 58.10
N PHE A 28 6.07 16.31 59.12
CA PHE A 28 4.97 15.35 58.96
C PHE A 28 3.78 16.02 58.26
N GLU A 29 3.39 17.22 58.66
CA GLU A 29 2.34 17.99 57.98
C GLU A 29 2.66 18.22 56.49
N GLN A 30 3.92 18.53 56.15
CA GLN A 30 4.34 18.67 54.76
C GLN A 30 4.33 17.34 53.99
N GLN A 31 4.63 16.21 54.65
CA GLN A 31 4.56 14.89 54.02
C GLN A 31 3.11 14.46 53.78
N ASP A 32 2.22 14.71 54.74
CA ASP A 32 0.80 14.40 54.62
C ASP A 32 0.17 15.19 53.47
N ALA A 33 0.45 16.50 53.38
CA ALA A 33 -0.04 17.34 52.28
C ALA A 33 0.46 16.84 50.90
N LYS A 34 1.71 16.39 50.81
CA LYS A 34 2.26 15.80 49.56
C LYS A 34 1.62 14.46 49.22
N LEU A 35 1.36 13.62 50.22
CA LEU A 35 0.69 12.33 50.03
C LEU A 35 -0.74 12.54 49.53
N GLU A 36 -1.50 13.48 50.11
CA GLU A 36 -2.85 13.83 49.65
C GLU A 36 -2.86 14.33 48.21
N GLN A 37 -1.90 15.19 47.85
CA GLN A 37 -1.74 15.65 46.47
C GLN A 37 -1.42 14.48 45.51
N GLN A 38 -0.53 13.57 45.92
CA GLN A 38 -0.16 12.40 45.13
C GLN A 38 -1.33 11.42 44.97
N ILE A 39 -2.18 11.27 45.99
CA ILE A 39 -3.39 10.45 45.94
C ILE A 39 -4.37 11.03 44.91
N THR A 40 -4.56 12.35 44.94
CA THR A 40 -5.46 13.06 44.01
C THR A 40 -4.99 12.88 42.57
N ILE A 41 -3.71 13.13 42.30
CA ILE A 41 -3.10 12.95 40.97
C ILE A 41 -3.23 11.49 40.48
N ASN A 42 -2.99 10.51 41.36
CA ASN A 42 -3.15 9.10 41.00
C ASN A 42 -4.61 8.73 40.71
N HIS A 43 -5.58 9.37 41.38
CA HIS A 43 -6.99 9.15 41.09
C HIS A 43 -7.34 9.67 39.69
N GLU A 44 -6.91 10.88 39.34
CA GLU A 44 -7.09 11.47 38.01
C GLU A 44 -6.46 10.59 36.93
N PHE A 45 -5.20 10.18 37.09
CA PHE A 45 -4.55 9.29 36.12
C PHE A 45 -5.25 7.93 35.96
N ARG A 46 -5.89 7.41 37.00
CA ARG A 46 -6.69 6.17 36.91
C ARG A 46 -7.99 6.39 36.17
N GLU A 47 -8.59 7.57 36.28
CA GLU A 47 -9.79 7.93 35.53
C GLU A 47 -9.48 8.14 34.06
N ASP A 48 -8.42 8.89 33.74
CA ASP A 48 -7.94 9.09 32.38
C ASP A 48 -7.57 7.76 31.70
N ASN A 49 -6.85 6.87 32.39
CA ASN A 49 -6.53 5.55 31.84
C ASN A 49 -7.79 4.72 31.57
N ARG A 50 -8.80 4.79 32.46
CA ARG A 50 -10.07 4.08 32.22
C ARG A 50 -10.77 4.62 30.99
N GLN A 51 -10.81 5.95 30.82
CA GLN A 51 -11.41 6.56 29.64
C GLN A 51 -10.66 6.19 28.36
N LEU A 52 -9.32 6.27 28.36
CA LEU A 52 -8.50 5.87 27.22
C LEU A 52 -8.67 4.40 26.83
N HIS A 53 -8.85 3.51 27.82
CA HIS A 53 -9.13 2.11 27.55
C HIS A 53 -10.51 1.90 26.92
N GLU A 54 -11.52 2.64 27.39
CA GLU A 54 -12.87 2.61 26.81
C GLU A 54 -12.86 3.13 25.37
N ASP A 55 -12.25 4.29 25.13
CA ASP A 55 -12.13 4.90 23.80
C ASP A 55 -11.40 3.98 22.84
N ASN A 56 -10.30 3.34 23.28
CA ASN A 56 -9.58 2.35 22.47
C ASN A 56 -10.44 1.14 22.13
N ARG A 57 -11.27 0.67 23.07
CA ARG A 57 -12.19 -0.45 22.81
C ARG A 57 -13.21 -0.05 21.74
N GLN A 58 -13.85 1.10 21.91
CA GLN A 58 -14.84 1.62 20.95
C GLN A 58 -14.24 1.84 19.56
N LEU A 59 -13.03 2.41 19.47
CA LEU A 59 -12.33 2.59 18.20
C LEU A 59 -12.01 1.26 17.51
N ARG A 60 -11.60 0.24 18.28
CA ARG A 60 -11.34 -1.10 17.72
C ARG A 60 -12.61 -1.75 17.19
N GLU A 61 -13.72 -1.60 17.90
CA GLU A 61 -15.03 -2.11 17.48
C GLU A 61 -15.53 -1.39 16.22
N ALA A 62 -15.41 -0.05 16.18
CA ALA A 62 -15.75 0.75 15.01
C ALA A 62 -14.92 0.35 13.79
N LEU A 63 -13.60 0.19 13.95
CA LEU A 63 -12.70 -0.24 12.88
C LEU A 63 -13.02 -1.66 12.39
N ALA A 64 -13.37 -2.57 13.31
CA ALA A 64 -13.76 -3.92 12.93
C ALA A 64 -15.07 -3.92 12.11
N LYS A 65 -16.04 -3.10 12.52
CA LYS A 65 -17.32 -2.94 11.81
C LYS A 65 -17.12 -2.31 10.42
N GLU A 66 -16.30 -1.27 10.32
CA GLU A 66 -15.99 -0.62 9.05
C GLU A 66 -15.27 -1.57 8.09
N LYS A 67 -14.29 -2.33 8.59
CA LYS A 67 -13.62 -3.38 7.79
C LYS A 67 -14.59 -4.45 7.30
N ALA A 68 -15.55 -4.86 8.14
CA ALA A 68 -16.56 -5.82 7.75
C ALA A 68 -17.50 -5.23 6.68
N ASN A 69 -17.93 -3.98 6.83
CA ASN A 69 -18.80 -3.30 5.88
C ASN A 69 -18.14 -3.16 4.49
N HIS A 70 -16.84 -2.88 4.45
CA HIS A 70 -16.12 -2.71 3.18
C HIS A 70 -15.50 -4.00 2.63
N ALA A 71 -15.64 -5.13 3.32
CA ALA A 71 -15.10 -6.40 2.83
C ALA A 71 -15.73 -6.79 1.47
N ASP A 72 -17.05 -6.63 1.37
CA ASP A 72 -17.81 -6.94 0.15
C ASP A 72 -17.48 -5.94 -0.97
N ASP A 73 -17.34 -4.65 -0.66
CA ASP A 73 -16.94 -3.62 -1.63
C ASP A 73 -15.54 -3.89 -2.21
N ILE A 74 -14.58 -4.24 -1.34
CA ILE A 74 -13.22 -4.59 -1.75
C ILE A 74 -13.23 -5.82 -2.65
N GLU A 75 -14.03 -6.82 -2.33
CA GLU A 75 -14.15 -8.03 -3.16
C GLU A 75 -14.82 -7.72 -4.50
N ALA A 76 -15.87 -6.90 -4.53
CA ALA A 76 -16.49 -6.44 -5.77
C ALA A 76 -15.50 -5.67 -6.65
N LEU A 77 -14.72 -4.76 -6.07
CA LEU A 77 -13.67 -4.03 -6.79
C LEU A 77 -12.60 -4.98 -7.36
N ARG A 78 -12.17 -5.99 -6.59
CA ARG A 78 -11.24 -7.01 -7.09
C ARG A 78 -11.81 -7.78 -8.28
N GLN A 79 -13.09 -8.18 -8.22
CA GLN A 79 -13.74 -8.88 -9.32
C GLN A 79 -13.84 -8.03 -10.59
N VAL A 80 -14.15 -6.75 -10.45
CA VAL A 80 -14.16 -5.80 -11.57
C VAL A 80 -12.76 -5.67 -12.16
N THR A 81 -11.73 -5.45 -11.34
CA THR A 81 -10.34 -5.32 -11.80
C THR A 81 -9.87 -6.58 -12.55
N VAL A 82 -10.17 -7.78 -12.03
CA VAL A 82 -9.85 -9.05 -12.72
C VAL A 82 -10.54 -9.13 -14.08
N SER A 83 -11.76 -8.62 -14.19
CA SER A 83 -12.53 -8.60 -15.44
C SER A 83 -12.00 -7.57 -16.46
N LEU A 84 -11.34 -6.51 -15.99
CA LEU A 84 -10.75 -5.46 -16.84
C LEU A 84 -9.38 -5.86 -17.42
N ILE A 85 -8.58 -6.67 -16.71
CA ILE A 85 -7.24 -7.07 -17.17
C ILE A 85 -7.24 -7.65 -18.61
N PRO A 86 -8.12 -8.61 -18.98
CA PRO A 86 -8.18 -9.10 -20.35
C PRO A 86 -8.50 -8.01 -21.39
N LEU A 87 -9.27 -6.99 -21.01
CA LEU A 87 -9.61 -5.85 -21.86
C LEU A 87 -8.39 -4.98 -22.13
N HIS A 88 -7.65 -4.59 -21.09
CA HIS A 88 -6.46 -3.75 -21.24
C HIS A 88 -5.38 -4.47 -22.05
N LEU A 89 -5.19 -5.77 -21.82
CA LEU A 89 -4.28 -6.57 -22.63
C LEU A 89 -4.75 -6.73 -24.07
N ARG A 90 -6.07 -6.77 -24.32
CA ARG A 90 -6.61 -6.75 -25.68
C ARG A 90 -6.28 -5.44 -26.40
N VAL A 91 -6.46 -4.30 -25.73
CA VAL A 91 -6.11 -2.97 -26.24
C VAL A 91 -4.62 -2.92 -26.62
N LEU A 92 -3.74 -3.42 -25.76
CA LEU A 92 -2.31 -3.50 -26.05
C LEU A 92 -2.02 -4.25 -27.35
N LEU A 93 -2.67 -5.39 -27.56
CA LEU A 93 -2.47 -6.18 -28.78
C LEU A 93 -3.02 -5.46 -30.02
N ASP A 94 -4.17 -4.80 -29.90
CA ASP A 94 -4.75 -4.06 -31.04
C ASP A 94 -3.91 -2.80 -31.38
N LEU A 95 -3.36 -2.10 -30.38
CA LEU A 95 -2.38 -1.02 -30.58
C LEU A 95 -1.10 -1.53 -31.26
N GLY A 96 -0.60 -2.69 -30.85
CA GLY A 96 0.56 -3.32 -31.47
C GLY A 96 0.32 -3.65 -32.94
N ARG A 97 -0.85 -4.17 -33.27
CA ARG A 97 -1.27 -4.43 -34.65
C ARG A 97 -1.38 -3.14 -35.46
N LYS A 98 -2.01 -2.10 -34.91
CA LYS A 98 -2.11 -0.79 -35.55
C LYS A 98 -0.72 -0.22 -35.88
N LYS A 99 0.20 -0.23 -34.92
CA LYS A 99 1.58 0.24 -35.13
C LYS A 99 2.29 -0.54 -36.23
N ILE A 100 2.07 -1.85 -36.34
CA ILE A 100 2.61 -2.66 -37.44
C ILE A 100 1.99 -2.27 -38.78
N LEU A 101 0.66 -2.10 -38.85
CA LEU A 101 -0.02 -1.65 -40.06
C LEU A 101 0.53 -0.32 -40.56
N ASP A 102 0.72 0.63 -39.64
CA ASP A 102 1.30 1.95 -39.93
C ASP A 102 2.73 1.81 -40.50
N ILE A 103 3.57 0.93 -39.94
CA ILE A 103 4.94 0.70 -40.42
C ILE A 103 4.96 0.01 -41.79
N LEU A 104 4.04 -0.92 -42.03
CA LEU A 104 3.98 -1.70 -43.26
C LEU A 104 3.16 -1.02 -44.37
N ASN A 105 2.54 0.13 -44.08
CA ASN A 105 1.58 0.82 -44.95
C ASN A 105 0.47 -0.11 -45.45
N ALA A 106 -0.15 -0.85 -44.53
CA ALA A 106 -1.27 -1.74 -44.82
C ALA A 106 -2.57 -1.18 -44.24
N ASP A 107 -3.68 -1.34 -44.96
CA ASP A 107 -4.97 -0.74 -44.60
C ASP A 107 -5.65 -1.42 -43.41
N SER A 108 -5.60 -2.75 -43.36
CA SER A 108 -6.21 -3.54 -42.28
C SER A 108 -5.40 -4.78 -41.92
N TRP A 109 -5.62 -5.30 -40.70
CA TRP A 109 -4.96 -6.53 -40.24
C TRP A 109 -5.45 -7.77 -41.00
N GLU A 110 -6.73 -7.77 -41.34
CA GLU A 110 -7.40 -8.81 -42.12
C GLU A 110 -6.80 -8.89 -43.53
N ASP A 111 -6.55 -7.76 -44.18
CA ASP A 111 -5.93 -7.70 -45.51
C ASP A 111 -4.46 -8.11 -45.46
N LEU A 112 -3.70 -7.62 -44.48
CA LEU A 112 -2.31 -8.01 -44.27
C LEU A 112 -2.18 -9.53 -44.06
N ARG A 113 -3.12 -10.11 -43.31
CA ARG A 113 -3.17 -11.54 -43.04
C ARG A 113 -3.58 -12.33 -44.29
N GLY A 114 -4.71 -12.01 -44.92
CA GLY A 114 -5.29 -12.80 -46.00
C GLY A 114 -5.39 -14.29 -45.62
N GLU A 115 -4.92 -15.17 -46.51
CA GLU A 115 -4.89 -16.63 -46.29
C GLU A 115 -3.64 -17.14 -45.55
N LYS A 116 -2.75 -16.24 -45.09
CA LYS A 116 -1.49 -16.64 -44.46
C LYS A 116 -1.76 -17.27 -43.09
N ASN A 117 -1.11 -18.40 -42.83
CA ASN A 117 -1.04 -18.98 -41.49
C ASN A 117 -0.20 -18.07 -40.55
N VAL A 118 -0.24 -18.35 -39.25
CA VAL A 118 0.44 -17.54 -38.22
C VAL A 118 1.95 -17.45 -38.47
N TYR A 119 2.59 -18.54 -38.90
CA TYR A 119 4.03 -18.57 -39.17
C TYR A 119 4.41 -17.66 -40.33
N HIS A 120 3.73 -17.80 -41.48
CA HIS A 120 3.98 -16.96 -42.65
C HIS A 120 3.67 -15.49 -42.36
N LEU A 121 2.59 -15.19 -41.64
CA LEU A 121 2.30 -13.81 -41.23
C LEU A 121 3.40 -13.25 -40.32
N THR A 122 3.91 -14.05 -39.39
CA THR A 122 5.03 -13.67 -38.51
C THR A 122 6.27 -13.34 -39.34
N ASP A 123 6.61 -14.15 -40.34
CA ASP A 123 7.75 -13.90 -41.23
C ASP A 123 7.63 -12.59 -42.01
N VAL A 124 6.45 -12.33 -42.57
CA VAL A 124 6.15 -11.09 -43.29
C VAL A 124 6.32 -9.88 -42.37
N VAL A 125 5.72 -9.92 -41.19
CA VAL A 125 5.81 -8.83 -40.20
C VAL A 125 7.25 -8.64 -39.74
N MET A 126 7.96 -9.72 -39.38
CA MET A 126 9.36 -9.64 -38.94
C MET A 126 10.28 -9.04 -40.00
N SER A 127 10.03 -9.35 -41.28
CA SER A 127 10.80 -8.81 -42.41
C SER A 127 10.53 -7.32 -42.59
N GLY A 128 9.27 -6.90 -42.50
CA GLY A 128 8.94 -5.48 -42.61
C GLY A 128 9.42 -4.65 -41.41
N LEU A 129 9.51 -5.25 -40.22
CA LEU A 129 10.10 -4.63 -39.03
C LEU A 129 11.64 -4.67 -38.99
N ALA A 130 12.32 -5.17 -40.02
CA ALA A 130 13.78 -5.41 -39.97
C ALA A 130 14.61 -4.14 -39.66
N LYS A 131 14.11 -2.96 -40.02
CA LYS A 131 14.78 -1.67 -39.79
C LYS A 131 14.35 -0.97 -38.49
N VAL A 132 13.42 -1.55 -37.73
CA VAL A 132 12.90 -0.95 -36.49
C VAL A 132 13.80 -1.33 -35.32
N GLN A 133 14.37 -0.32 -34.65
CA GLN A 133 15.36 -0.51 -33.59
C GLN A 133 14.79 -1.26 -32.37
N SER A 134 13.55 -0.97 -31.98
CA SER A 134 12.86 -1.57 -30.82
C SER A 134 11.89 -2.68 -31.21
N ARG A 135 12.18 -3.44 -32.27
CA ARG A 135 11.27 -4.50 -32.73
C ARG A 135 11.13 -5.63 -31.69
N PRO A 136 9.92 -6.15 -31.45
CA PRO A 136 9.73 -7.32 -30.60
C PRO A 136 10.43 -8.58 -31.16
N SER A 137 10.64 -9.57 -30.29
CA SER A 137 11.14 -10.88 -30.73
C SER A 137 10.14 -11.57 -31.68
N ARG A 138 10.64 -12.53 -32.46
CA ARG A 138 9.80 -13.39 -33.31
C ARG A 138 8.67 -14.06 -32.52
N GLY A 139 8.95 -14.48 -31.28
CA GLY A 139 7.95 -15.06 -30.39
C GLY A 139 6.83 -14.08 -30.04
N ALA A 140 7.17 -12.84 -29.71
CA ALA A 140 6.19 -11.80 -29.41
C ALA A 140 5.34 -11.42 -30.65
N ILE A 141 5.96 -11.36 -31.84
CA ILE A 141 5.21 -11.13 -33.10
C ILE A 141 4.30 -12.32 -33.41
N SER A 142 4.77 -13.56 -33.24
CA SER A 142 3.93 -14.75 -33.40
C SER A 142 2.75 -14.75 -32.43
N PHE A 143 3.00 -14.36 -31.17
CA PHE A 143 1.96 -14.18 -30.16
C PHE A 143 0.91 -13.15 -30.59
N LEU A 144 1.33 -12.00 -31.12
CA LEU A 144 0.45 -10.96 -31.65
C LEU A 144 -0.36 -11.42 -32.88
N CYS A 145 0.26 -12.21 -33.76
CA CYS A 145 -0.35 -12.75 -34.97
C CYS A 145 -1.35 -13.88 -34.69
N SER A 146 -1.17 -14.60 -33.59
CA SER A 146 -2.05 -15.68 -33.17
C SER A 146 -3.42 -15.19 -32.66
N TYR A 147 -4.45 -16.04 -32.74
CA TYR A 147 -5.67 -15.86 -31.94
C TYR A 147 -5.43 -16.43 -30.55
N ASN A 148 -4.87 -15.61 -29.65
CA ASN A 148 -4.63 -15.99 -28.27
C ASN A 148 -5.88 -15.80 -27.37
N ASN A 149 -5.82 -16.35 -26.16
CA ASN A 149 -6.92 -16.29 -25.18
C ASN A 149 -7.24 -14.84 -24.76
N VAL A 150 -6.23 -13.97 -24.69
CA VAL A 150 -6.41 -12.53 -24.41
C VAL A 150 -7.38 -11.90 -25.41
N ARG A 151 -7.25 -12.23 -26.71
CA ARG A 151 -8.16 -11.72 -27.74
C ARG A 151 -9.57 -12.30 -27.67
N ARG A 152 -9.76 -13.50 -27.09
CA ARG A 152 -11.08 -14.15 -26.93
C ARG A 152 -11.83 -13.65 -25.69
N GLN A 153 -11.09 -13.36 -24.62
CA GLN A 153 -11.65 -12.94 -23.34
C GLN A 153 -11.91 -11.43 -23.30
N GLY A 154 -11.22 -10.64 -24.15
CA GLY A 154 -11.44 -9.21 -24.23
C GLY A 154 -12.66 -8.81 -25.07
N ASN A 155 -13.52 -7.95 -24.55
CA ASN A 155 -14.61 -7.31 -25.28
C ASN A 155 -14.04 -6.31 -26.32
N ALA A 156 -14.53 -6.37 -27.55
CA ALA A 156 -14.17 -5.44 -28.62
C ALA A 156 -14.54 -3.97 -28.33
N ALA A 157 -15.42 -3.72 -27.35
CA ALA A 157 -15.85 -2.37 -26.98
C ALA A 157 -14.89 -1.62 -26.03
N ALA A 158 -13.82 -2.24 -25.52
CA ALA A 158 -13.00 -1.66 -24.45
C ALA A 158 -11.82 -0.79 -24.92
N HIS A 159 -12.02 0.08 -25.90
CA HIS A 159 -10.95 0.85 -26.54
C HIS A 159 -10.60 2.20 -25.87
N THR A 160 -10.57 2.27 -24.54
CA THR A 160 -10.24 3.52 -23.81
C THR A 160 -9.21 3.37 -22.70
N ALA A 161 -8.54 2.22 -22.59
CA ALA A 161 -7.55 2.00 -21.54
C ALA A 161 -6.35 2.95 -21.69
N ALA A 162 -5.98 3.62 -20.60
CA ALA A 162 -4.79 4.47 -20.53
C ALA A 162 -3.51 3.61 -20.51
N GLU A 163 -2.37 4.22 -20.83
CA GLU A 163 -1.08 3.53 -20.84
C GLU A 163 -0.75 2.89 -19.49
N ASP A 164 -0.99 3.59 -18.38
CA ASP A 164 -0.71 3.09 -17.03
C ASP A 164 -1.56 1.86 -16.70
N GLU A 165 -2.84 1.87 -17.07
CA GLU A 165 -3.76 0.74 -16.86
C GLU A 165 -3.35 -0.49 -17.70
N ILE A 166 -2.76 -0.26 -18.87
CA ILE A 166 -2.18 -1.30 -19.71
C ILE A 166 -0.90 -1.83 -19.08
N ARG A 167 -0.03 -0.95 -18.55
CA ARG A 167 1.20 -1.33 -17.84
C ARG A 167 0.88 -2.24 -16.66
N GLU A 168 -0.09 -1.84 -15.82
CA GLU A 168 -0.54 -2.63 -14.68
C GLU A 168 -1.11 -3.98 -15.10
N ALA A 169 -1.90 -4.02 -16.18
CA ALA A 169 -2.44 -5.27 -16.71
C ALA A 169 -1.34 -6.23 -17.18
N VAL A 170 -0.26 -5.72 -17.79
CA VAL A 170 0.91 -6.54 -18.15
C VAL A 170 1.61 -7.06 -16.89
N MET A 171 1.82 -6.19 -15.90
CA MET A 171 2.50 -6.53 -14.64
C MET A 171 1.71 -7.51 -13.76
N SER A 172 0.39 -7.57 -13.93
CA SER A 172 -0.49 -8.53 -13.24
C SER A 172 -0.27 -9.98 -13.67
N LYS A 173 0.39 -10.23 -14.81
CA LYS A 173 0.70 -11.59 -15.27
C LYS A 173 1.83 -12.20 -14.44
N PRO A 174 1.87 -13.54 -14.30
CA PRO A 174 2.94 -14.21 -13.58
C PRO A 174 4.32 -13.84 -14.15
N ILE A 175 5.27 -13.48 -13.29
CA ILE A 175 6.60 -12.97 -13.64
C ILE A 175 7.31 -13.93 -14.61
N ASP A 176 7.24 -15.23 -14.35
CA ASP A 176 7.93 -16.25 -15.14
C ASP A 176 7.17 -16.70 -16.39
N SER A 177 5.96 -16.18 -16.61
CA SER A 177 5.15 -16.58 -17.77
C SER A 177 5.75 -16.06 -19.08
N GLN A 178 5.83 -16.94 -20.07
CA GLN A 178 6.29 -16.57 -21.41
C GLN A 178 5.38 -15.50 -22.05
N ASP A 179 4.08 -15.58 -21.77
CA ASP A 179 3.09 -14.59 -22.21
C ASP A 179 3.40 -13.19 -21.68
N ARG A 180 3.77 -13.06 -20.39
CA ARG A 180 4.18 -11.77 -19.82
C ARG A 180 5.37 -11.18 -20.56
N LYS A 181 6.42 -11.98 -20.81
CA LYS A 181 7.61 -11.53 -21.56
C LYS A 181 7.25 -11.03 -22.97
N PHE A 182 6.29 -11.68 -23.64
CA PHE A 182 5.81 -11.22 -24.94
C PHE A 182 5.00 -9.93 -24.82
N LEU A 183 4.13 -9.80 -23.82
CA LEU A 183 3.35 -8.60 -23.57
C LEU A 183 4.25 -7.40 -23.23
N GLU A 184 5.29 -7.58 -22.41
CA GLU A 184 6.28 -6.54 -22.07
C GLU A 184 7.04 -6.04 -23.30
N GLN A 185 7.43 -6.95 -24.20
CA GLN A 185 8.08 -6.58 -25.47
C GLN A 185 7.14 -5.81 -26.39
N ILE A 186 5.86 -6.22 -26.45
CA ILE A 186 4.85 -5.52 -27.25
C ILE A 186 4.58 -4.13 -26.66
N PHE A 187 4.49 -4.01 -25.33
CA PHE A 187 4.35 -2.74 -24.63
C PHE A 187 5.52 -1.80 -24.95
N SER A 188 6.75 -2.29 -24.79
CA SER A 188 7.96 -1.51 -25.06
C SER A 188 8.04 -1.08 -26.52
N PHE A 189 7.60 -1.94 -27.44
CA PHE A 189 7.51 -1.61 -28.85
C PHE A 189 6.49 -0.52 -29.13
N ILE A 190 5.33 -0.49 -28.45
CA ILE A 190 4.27 0.50 -28.67
C ILE A 190 4.65 1.85 -28.06
N PHE A 191 5.02 1.87 -26.78
CA PHE A 191 5.21 3.09 -25.99
C PHE A 191 6.67 3.57 -25.92
N LEU A 192 7.62 2.80 -26.47
CA LEU A 192 9.04 3.16 -26.57
C LEU A 192 9.80 3.27 -25.23
N HIS A 193 9.27 2.68 -24.16
CA HIS A 193 9.95 2.49 -22.87
C HIS A 193 9.53 1.17 -22.23
N PRO A 194 10.35 0.60 -21.32
CA PRO A 194 10.00 -0.63 -20.63
C PRO A 194 8.74 -0.49 -19.78
N VAL A 195 8.15 -1.65 -19.47
CA VAL A 195 7.09 -1.81 -18.45
C VAL A 195 7.67 -1.60 -17.06
#